data_AF-A0ABD5DZB3-F1
#
_entry.id   AF-A0ABD5DZB3-F1
#
_cell.length_a   1.000
_cell.length_b   1.000
_cell.length_c   1.000
_cell.angle_alpha   90.00
_cell.angle_beta   90.00
_cell.angle_gamma   90.00
#
_symmetry.space_group_name_H-M   'P 1'
#
loop_
_entity.id
_entity.type
_entity.pdbx_description
1 polymer ?
#
loop_
_entity_poly.entity_id
_entity_poly.type
_entity_poly.pdbx_seq_one_letter_code
_entity_poly.pdbx_strand_id
1 'polypeptide(L)'
;LYQGRWFDSQALMLRDSLQRWVASQITGEVTLELRRGNDYSILNTVSDNLTYKAERLTMEKGDSMFTAEDRIGQLTMRNLDIT
;
A
#
# COMPACT_ATOMS: atom_id res chain seq x y z
N LEU A 1 20.92 12.54 -4.06
CA LEU A 1 20.50 13.95 -4.28
C LEU A 1 21.32 14.92 -3.43
N TYR A 2 21.27 14.86 -2.09
CA TYR A 2 21.94 15.83 -1.19
C TYR A 2 23.47 15.95 -1.42
N GLN A 3 24.15 14.85 -1.78
CA GLN A 3 25.57 14.83 -2.12
C GLN A 3 25.88 15.30 -3.57
N GLY A 4 24.93 15.91 -4.28
CA GLY A 4 25.10 16.38 -5.67
C GLY A 4 25.07 15.28 -6.76
N ARG A 5 25.07 13.99 -6.37
CA ARG A 5 25.09 12.82 -7.26
C ARG A 5 23.72 12.45 -7.80
N TRP A 6 23.01 13.38 -8.42
CA TRP A 6 21.65 13.13 -8.93
C TRP A 6 21.61 12.38 -10.27
N PHE A 7 22.68 12.52 -11.06
CA PHE A 7 22.80 11.92 -12.40
C PHE A 7 23.79 10.74 -12.44
N ASP A 8 24.40 10.39 -11.31
CA ASP A 8 25.18 9.17 -11.18
C ASP A 8 24.30 7.95 -11.46
N SER A 9 24.89 6.91 -12.04
CA SER A 9 24.18 5.69 -12.45
C SER A 9 23.35 5.08 -11.32
N GLN A 10 23.88 5.07 -10.09
CA GLN A 10 23.18 4.56 -8.91
C GLN A 10 21.90 5.34 -8.60
N ALA A 11 21.94 6.67 -8.72
CA ALA A 11 20.76 7.52 -8.50
C ALA A 11 19.74 7.36 -9.63
N LEU A 12 20.19 7.19 -10.87
CA LEU A 12 19.32 6.95 -12.01
C LEU A 12 18.59 5.60 -11.90
N MET A 13 19.27 4.53 -11.48
CA MET A 13 18.64 3.22 -11.28
C MET A 13 17.51 3.27 -10.26
N LEU A 14 17.71 3.99 -9.14
CA LEU A 14 16.67 4.18 -8.12
C LEU A 14 15.50 5.03 -8.62
N ARG A 15 15.76 6.05 -9.43
CA ARG A 15 14.71 6.92 -9.97
C ARG A 15 13.89 6.20 -11.04
N ASP A 16 14.54 5.48 -11.95
CA ASP A 16 13.87 4.77 -13.03
C ASP A 16 12.93 3.69 -12.49
N SER A 17 13.35 2.93 -11.47
CA SER A 17 12.49 1.93 -10.83
C SER A 17 11.25 2.55 -10.17
N LEU A 18 11.41 3.66 -9.44
CA LEU A 18 10.28 4.37 -8.82
C LEU A 18 9.35 4.98 -9.87
N GLN A 19 9.88 5.58 -10.94
CA GLN A 19 9.07 6.20 -11.99
C GLN A 19 8.28 5.17 -12.79
N ARG A 20 8.91 4.05 -13.16
CA ARG A 20 8.25 3.03 -14.01
C ARG A 20 7.26 2.16 -13.25
N TRP A 21 7.60 1.74 -12.04
CA TRP A 21 6.82 0.72 -11.33
C TRP A 21 5.93 1.28 -10.23
N VAL A 22 6.31 2.39 -9.61
CA VAL A 22 5.51 3.01 -8.56
C VAL A 22 4.62 4.09 -9.16
N ALA A 23 5.23 5.13 -9.76
CA ALA A 23 4.47 6.29 -10.22
C ALA A 23 3.44 5.95 -11.32
N SER A 24 3.72 4.96 -12.17
CA SER A 24 2.80 4.54 -13.23
C SER A 24 1.46 4.00 -12.72
N GLN A 25 1.40 3.49 -11.49
CA GLN A 25 0.17 2.98 -10.89
C GLN A 25 -0.60 4.05 -10.11
N ILE A 26 0.01 5.21 -9.86
CA ILE A 26 -0.60 6.30 -9.09
C ILE A 26 -1.51 7.09 -10.03
N THR A 27 -2.79 6.77 -10.01
CA THR A 27 -3.84 7.50 -10.73
C THR A 27 -5.07 7.56 -9.85
N GLY A 28 -5.51 8.77 -9.51
CA GLY A 28 -6.65 8.99 -8.60
C GLY A 28 -6.57 10.35 -7.92
N GLU A 29 -7.48 10.56 -6.97
CA GLU A 29 -7.67 11.83 -6.28
C GLU A 29 -7.69 11.64 -4.76
N VAL A 30 -7.11 12.60 -4.06
CA VAL A 30 -7.15 12.69 -2.59
C VAL A 30 -7.73 14.04 -2.20
N THR A 31 -8.80 14.02 -1.41
CA THR A 31 -9.43 15.23 -0.89
C THR A 31 -8.86 15.54 0.49
N LEU A 32 -8.38 16.77 0.68
CA LEU A 32 -7.71 17.22 1.91
C LEU A 32 -8.42 18.43 2.49
N GLU A 33 -8.56 18.47 3.81
CA GLU A 33 -8.85 19.68 4.57
C GLU A 33 -7.55 20.24 5.13
N LEU A 34 -7.23 21.50 4.81
CA LEU A 34 -6.03 22.18 5.30
C LEU A 34 -6.40 23.20 6.38
N ARG A 35 -5.66 23.22 7.48
CA ARG A 35 -5.87 24.15 8.60
C ARG A 35 -4.66 25.07 8.77
N ARG A 36 -3.75 24.79 9.72
CA ARG A 36 -2.57 25.66 10.00
C ARG A 36 -1.26 24.89 9.94
N GLY A 37 -0.31 25.39 9.16
CA GLY A 37 0.99 24.74 8.99
C GLY A 37 0.82 23.33 8.43
N ASN A 38 1.27 22.32 9.18
CA ASN A 38 1.16 20.90 8.81
C ASN A 38 -0.12 20.24 9.36
N ASP A 39 -1.07 21.01 9.85
CA ASP A 39 -2.36 20.50 10.32
C ASP A 39 -3.31 20.31 9.12
N TYR A 40 -3.56 19.04 8.77
CA TYR A 40 -4.45 18.64 7.69
C TYR A 40 -5.22 17.36 8.04
N SER A 41 -6.35 17.13 7.38
CA SER A 41 -7.11 15.88 7.44
C SER A 41 -7.36 15.34 6.04
N ILE A 42 -7.23 14.02 5.85
CA ILE A 42 -7.64 13.35 4.62
C ILE A 42 -9.13 13.07 4.72
N LEU A 43 -9.91 13.65 3.81
CA LEU A 43 -11.37 13.50 3.78
C LEU A 43 -11.79 12.32 2.90
N ASN A 44 -11.14 12.13 1.76
CA ASN A 44 -11.49 11.07 0.82
C ASN A 44 -10.29 10.68 -0.04
N THR A 45 -10.28 9.43 -0.51
CA THR A 45 -9.27 8.87 -1.42
C THR A 45 -9.97 8.00 -2.44
N VAL A 46 -9.86 8.34 -3.73
CA VAL A 46 -10.52 7.63 -4.83
C VAL A 46 -9.49 7.28 -5.89
N SER A 47 -9.44 6.01 -6.27
CA SER A 47 -8.61 5.53 -7.37
C SER A 47 -9.12 4.17 -7.86
N ASP A 48 -9.11 3.96 -9.17
CA ASP A 48 -9.47 2.66 -9.77
C ASP A 48 -8.42 1.57 -9.48
N ASN A 49 -7.18 2.00 -9.20
CA ASN A 49 -6.04 1.12 -8.93
C ASN A 49 -5.90 0.75 -7.44
N LEU A 50 -6.89 1.09 -6.60
CA LEU A 50 -6.84 0.72 -5.18
C LEU A 50 -6.88 -0.80 -5.00
N THR A 51 -5.88 -1.31 -4.28
CA THR A 51 -5.90 -2.67 -3.76
C THR A 51 -6.78 -2.79 -2.51
N TYR A 52 -7.04 -1.67 -1.82
CA TYR A 52 -8.01 -1.58 -0.74
C TYR A 52 -9.44 -1.70 -1.30
N LYS A 53 -10.09 -2.83 -0.99
CA LYS A 53 -11.47 -3.13 -1.37
C LYS A 53 -12.12 -3.86 -0.21
N ALA A 54 -12.88 -3.13 0.61
CA ALA A 54 -13.51 -3.69 1.81
C ALA A 54 -14.45 -4.85 1.46
N GLU A 55 -15.11 -4.79 0.31
CA GLU A 55 -16.00 -5.87 -0.16
C GLU A 55 -15.28 -7.21 -0.35
N ARG A 56 -13.95 -7.24 -0.58
CA ARG A 56 -13.20 -8.50 -0.72
C ARG A 56 -12.93 -9.21 0.62
N LEU A 57 -13.13 -8.52 1.73
CA LEU A 57 -12.90 -9.04 3.08
C LEU A 57 -14.22 -9.22 3.85
N THR A 58 -15.37 -9.14 3.17
CA THR A 58 -16.67 -9.33 3.81
C THR A 58 -16.86 -10.78 4.27
N MET A 59 -17.45 -10.94 5.45
CA MET A 59 -17.76 -12.24 6.06
C MET A 59 -19.28 -12.51 6.09
N GLU A 60 -20.09 -11.62 5.53
CA GLU A 60 -21.54 -11.63 5.76
C GLU A 60 -22.31 -12.62 4.88
N LYS A 61 -21.88 -12.89 3.63
CA LYS A 61 -22.54 -13.86 2.73
C LYS A 61 -21.63 -14.33 1.57
N GLY A 62 -21.24 -15.61 1.60
CA GLY A 62 -21.19 -16.48 0.41
C GLY A 62 -20.11 -16.27 -0.65
N ASP A 63 -18.85 -16.09 -0.24
CA ASP A 63 -17.60 -16.65 -0.84
C ASP A 63 -16.44 -15.92 -0.14
N SER A 64 -16.25 -16.23 1.15
CA SER A 64 -15.18 -15.60 1.93
C SER A 64 -13.83 -16.06 1.41
N MET A 65 -12.91 -15.12 1.17
CA MET A 65 -11.54 -15.40 0.68
C MET A 65 -10.71 -16.28 1.62
N PHE A 66 -11.16 -16.45 2.87
CA PHE A 66 -10.56 -17.30 3.88
C PHE A 66 -11.63 -17.73 4.90
N THR A 67 -11.42 -18.88 5.50
CA THR A 67 -12.22 -19.41 6.61
C THR A 67 -11.49 -19.25 7.94
N ALA A 68 -12.16 -19.59 9.05
CA ALA A 68 -11.54 -19.61 10.37
C ALA A 68 -10.39 -20.64 10.45
N GLU A 69 -10.52 -21.79 9.78
CA GLU A 69 -9.53 -22.86 9.80
C GLU A 69 -8.24 -22.46 9.07
N ASP A 70 -8.34 -21.73 7.96
CA ASP A 70 -7.18 -21.22 7.21
C ASP A 70 -6.28 -20.36 8.10
N ARG A 71 -6.89 -19.53 8.96
CA ARG A 71 -6.14 -18.70 9.91
C ARG A 71 -5.45 -19.53 10.99
N ILE A 72 -6.09 -20.58 11.49
CA ILE A 72 -5.50 -21.49 12.49
C ILE A 72 -4.30 -22.23 11.89
N GLY A 73 -4.42 -22.70 10.64
CA GLY A 73 -3.31 -23.31 9.90
C GLY A 73 -2.15 -22.33 9.72
N GLN A 74 -2.44 -21.09 9.31
CA GLN A 74 -1.43 -20.03 9.13
C GLN A 74 -0.68 -19.69 10.43
N LEU A 75 -1.35 -19.73 11.58
CA LEU A 75 -0.71 -19.51 12.88
C LEU A 75 0.18 -20.69 13.27
N THR A 76 -0.30 -21.92 13.09
CA THR A 76 0.43 -23.15 13.46
C THR A 76 1.77 -23.26 12.75
N MET A 77 1.86 -22.86 11.48
CA MET A 77 3.10 -22.90 10.71
C MET A 77 4.21 -21.99 11.26
N ARG A 78 3.87 -20.98 12.06
CA ARG A 78 4.86 -20.07 12.66
C ARG A 78 5.49 -20.61 13.94
N ASN A 79 4.96 -21.70 14.51
CA ASN A 79 5.41 -22.20 15.81
C ASN A 79 6.88 -22.64 15.83
N LEU A 80 7.42 -23.12 14.71
CA LEU A 80 8.80 -23.60 14.62
C LEU A 80 9.86 -22.48 14.65
N ASP A 81 9.49 -21.25 14.29
CA ASP A 81 10.36 -20.06 14.30
C ASP A 81 10.28 -19.29 15.64
N ILE A 82 9.35 -19.68 16.52
CA ILE A 82 9.09 -18.98 17.80
C ILE A 82 9.98 -19.50 18.94
N THR A 83 10.52 -20.71 18.82
CA THR A 83 11.45 -21.33 19.78
C THR A 83 12.90 -21.18 19.37
#